data_AF-A6G0R3-F1
#
_entry.id   AF-A6G0R3-F1
#
_cell.length_a   1.000
_cell.length_b   1.000
_cell.length_c   1.000
_cell.angle_alpha   90.00
_cell.angle_beta   90.00
_cell.angle_gamma   90.00
#
_symmetry.space_group_name_H-M   'P 1'
#
loop_
_entity.id
_entity.type
_entity.pdbx_description
1 polymer ?
#
loop_
_entity_poly.entity_id
_entity_poly.type
_entity_poly.pdbx_seq_one_letter_code
_entity_poly.pdbx_strand_id
1 'polypeptide(L)'
;MPIVDEAPGDIVELELDRVPAGVDGLEVDVNGDIVFVEGYADQLTRIEVDGDSGQLTTLSLGVLDGPTTFAFSGAAGRGSSRASSPTSSTRLWARRTCPSRPCSASCDFERLASVRWEGGPRYVWAMATEPEIPRILQHKLLNPMLPMVAALKVAARVGKGASVLRFMSKAMFLPKRCRAIDRYGASEGDVYVAVFPKSGTNWTLQLCVQAAHYGEVEFSHILEFLPWPEAPMPGIPRLDRPGPWRDAPTGLRIIKTHLGFEGLPQDPGARYVCMIRDPKEVCVSAYYFITKLFDVRERISPRKWVEMWFEPGLYGEGWAEHAAGFWAARERPNVFVCTYTEAKADLRAHAQRLVDFLGVSLEPAQFDAVVERASLPYMKAHELQFAPPRMPLTPERGVMIRRGEAGKSGEMLTAQEQARIDEHARAELRRLGSDLPYDALFGG
;
A
#
# COMPACT_ATOMS: atom_id res chain seq x y z
N MET A 1 -26.10 23.97 15.37
CA MET A 1 -26.37 23.06 16.51
C MET A 1 -26.82 21.73 15.94
N PRO A 2 -26.29 20.62 16.44
CA PRO A 2 -24.97 20.08 16.12
C PRO A 2 -25.08 18.92 15.11
N ILE A 3 -24.07 18.77 14.25
CA ILE A 3 -23.75 17.47 13.66
C ILE A 3 -23.20 16.67 14.83
N VAL A 4 -23.99 15.70 15.30
CA VAL A 4 -23.62 14.84 16.40
C VAL A 4 -22.55 13.90 15.86
N ASP A 5 -21.33 14.05 16.38
CA ASP A 5 -20.34 12.98 16.46
C ASP A 5 -21.03 11.77 17.09
N GLU A 6 -21.30 10.73 16.30
CA GLU A 6 -21.45 9.40 16.85
C GLU A 6 -20.19 8.61 16.48
N ALA A 7 -19.42 8.30 17.52
CA ALA A 7 -18.29 7.40 17.50
C ALA A 7 -18.63 6.11 16.73
N PRO A 8 -17.65 5.40 16.13
CA PRO A 8 -17.91 4.09 15.55
C PRO A 8 -18.44 3.16 16.66
N GLY A 9 -19.76 2.97 16.67
CA GLY A 9 -20.42 1.98 17.51
C GLY A 9 -19.90 0.59 17.18
N ASP A 10 -19.95 -0.31 18.16
CA ASP A 10 -19.42 -1.66 18.09
C ASP A 10 -19.77 -2.33 16.74
N ILE A 11 -18.73 -2.63 15.96
CA ILE A 11 -18.84 -3.31 14.66
C ILE A 11 -19.12 -4.79 14.93
N VAL A 12 -20.20 -5.32 14.36
CA VAL A 12 -20.47 -6.76 14.37
C VAL A 12 -20.04 -7.35 13.04
N GLU A 13 -18.92 -8.07 13.04
CA GLU A 13 -18.41 -8.79 11.88
C GLU A 13 -19.19 -10.11 11.72
N LEU A 14 -19.76 -10.32 10.54
CA LEU A 14 -20.48 -11.53 10.18
C LEU A 14 -19.62 -12.39 9.25
N GLU A 15 -19.12 -13.50 9.77
CA GLU A 15 -18.65 -14.61 8.94
C GLU A 15 -19.87 -15.34 8.36
N LEU A 16 -19.98 -15.34 7.03
CA LEU A 16 -21.00 -16.13 6.34
C LEU A 16 -20.48 -17.55 6.17
N ASP A 17 -21.25 -18.55 6.63
CA ASP A 17 -21.00 -19.93 6.23
C ASP A 17 -21.17 -20.00 4.70
N ARG A 18 -20.09 -20.42 4.03
CA ARG A 18 -19.90 -20.54 2.57
C ARG A 18 -21.21 -20.48 1.76
N VAL A 19 -21.38 -19.46 0.92
CA VAL A 19 -22.48 -19.41 -0.06
C VAL A 19 -22.33 -20.64 -0.99
N PRO A 20 -23.29 -21.58 -1.03
CA PRO A 20 -23.18 -22.77 -1.88
C PRO A 20 -23.11 -22.37 -3.37
N ALA A 21 -22.29 -23.06 -4.15
CA ALA A 21 -22.21 -22.82 -5.60
C ALA A 21 -23.58 -23.09 -6.28
N GLY A 22 -24.03 -22.18 -7.15
CA GLY A 22 -25.31 -22.29 -7.88
C GLY A 22 -26.50 -21.59 -7.20
N VAL A 23 -26.25 -20.46 -6.53
CA VAL A 23 -27.27 -19.59 -5.93
C VAL A 23 -27.39 -18.31 -6.76
N ASP A 24 -28.56 -18.06 -7.34
CA ASP A 24 -28.84 -16.87 -8.18
C ASP A 24 -29.56 -15.75 -7.40
N GLY A 25 -29.70 -15.85 -6.07
CA GLY A 25 -30.31 -14.78 -5.28
C GLY A 25 -30.13 -14.92 -3.77
N LEU A 26 -30.00 -13.77 -3.09
CA LEU A 26 -29.88 -13.65 -1.64
C LEU A 26 -31.13 -12.97 -1.08
N GLU A 27 -31.70 -13.55 -0.02
CA GLU A 27 -32.79 -12.94 0.72
C GLU A 27 -32.26 -12.45 2.07
N VAL A 28 -32.44 -11.16 2.33
CA VAL A 28 -32.04 -10.52 3.58
C VAL A 28 -33.31 -10.11 4.32
N ASP A 29 -33.56 -10.76 5.46
CA ASP A 29 -34.66 -10.42 6.37
C ASP A 29 -34.08 -9.57 7.51
N VAL A 30 -34.45 -8.29 7.53
CA VAL A 30 -34.14 -7.35 8.62
C VAL A 30 -35.44 -7.00 9.31
N ASN A 31 -35.66 -7.55 10.51
CA ASN A 31 -36.84 -7.27 11.35
C ASN A 31 -38.20 -7.45 10.65
N GLY A 32 -38.31 -8.35 9.68
CA GLY A 32 -39.55 -8.65 8.94
C GLY A 32 -39.69 -7.92 7.60
N ASP A 33 -38.77 -7.00 7.28
CA ASP A 33 -38.67 -6.42 5.94
C ASP A 33 -37.69 -7.25 5.10
N ILE A 34 -38.21 -7.85 4.03
CA ILE A 34 -37.49 -8.78 3.18
C ILE A 34 -36.96 -8.06 1.94
N VAL A 35 -35.63 -8.08 1.75
CA VAL A 35 -34.97 -7.57 0.54
C VAL A 35 -34.38 -8.72 -0.26
N PHE A 36 -34.82 -8.82 -1.51
CA PHE A 36 -34.31 -9.79 -2.48
C PHE A 36 -33.22 -9.16 -3.34
N VAL A 37 -32.03 -9.75 -3.34
CA VAL A 37 -30.93 -9.37 -4.21
C VAL A 37 -30.72 -10.51 -5.21
N GLU A 38 -31.22 -10.32 -6.43
CA GLU A 38 -31.14 -11.31 -7.51
C GLU A 38 -29.85 -11.12 -8.32
N GLY A 39 -29.10 -12.20 -8.56
CA GLY A 39 -27.94 -12.24 -9.46
C GLY A 39 -26.57 -11.79 -8.91
N TYR A 40 -26.49 -11.32 -7.66
CA TYR A 40 -25.27 -10.70 -7.11
C TYR A 40 -24.98 -11.09 -5.64
N ALA A 41 -25.46 -12.26 -5.22
CA ALA A 41 -25.36 -12.74 -3.83
C ALA A 41 -23.91 -12.88 -3.32
N ASP A 42 -22.99 -13.24 -4.21
CA ASP A 42 -21.56 -13.38 -3.96
C ASP A 42 -20.80 -12.04 -3.92
N GLN A 43 -21.49 -10.93 -4.21
CA GLN A 43 -20.93 -9.59 -4.35
C GLN A 43 -21.39 -8.66 -3.23
N LEU A 44 -22.13 -9.14 -2.23
CA LEU A 44 -22.55 -8.33 -1.10
C LEU A 44 -21.34 -7.97 -0.22
N THR A 45 -21.12 -6.68 0.01
CA THR A 45 -19.96 -6.19 0.79
C THR A 45 -20.32 -5.33 2.00
N ARG A 46 -21.52 -4.73 2.04
CA ARG A 46 -21.97 -3.86 3.15
C ARG A 46 -23.49 -3.85 3.28
N ILE A 47 -23.99 -3.95 4.51
CA ILE A 47 -25.39 -3.72 4.89
C ILE A 47 -25.40 -2.74 6.05
N GLU A 48 -26.21 -1.69 5.97
CA GLU A 48 -26.40 -0.72 7.06
C GLU A 48 -27.86 -0.64 7.47
N VAL A 49 -28.08 -0.58 8.78
CA VAL A 49 -29.40 -0.51 9.39
C VAL A 49 -29.38 0.61 10.42
N ASP A 50 -30.43 1.42 10.45
CA ASP A 50 -30.62 2.46 11.45
C ASP A 50 -30.87 1.85 12.83
N GLY A 51 -30.09 2.27 13.83
CA GLY A 51 -30.08 1.65 15.16
C GLY A 51 -31.36 1.88 15.97
N ASP A 52 -32.11 2.95 15.69
CA ASP A 52 -33.30 3.35 16.45
C ASP A 52 -34.59 2.81 15.81
N SER A 53 -34.66 2.79 14.48
CA SER A 53 -35.83 2.35 13.70
C SER A 53 -35.73 0.91 13.20
N GLY A 54 -34.52 0.34 13.16
CA GLY A 54 -34.28 -1.00 12.62
C GLY A 54 -34.47 -1.11 11.10
N GLN A 55 -34.58 0.01 10.39
CA GLN A 55 -34.77 0.04 8.95
C GLN A 55 -33.44 -0.05 8.19
N LEU A 56 -33.45 -0.78 7.07
CA LEU A 56 -32.31 -0.83 6.15
C LEU A 56 -32.07 0.56 5.54
N THR A 57 -30.88 1.12 5.75
CA THR A 57 -30.51 2.43 5.21
C THR A 57 -29.67 2.31 3.95
N THR A 58 -28.74 1.34 3.92
CA THR A 58 -27.79 1.18 2.83
C THR A 58 -27.51 -0.29 2.52
N LEU A 59 -27.44 -0.63 1.23
CA LEU A 59 -26.95 -1.92 0.75
C LEU A 59 -25.92 -1.69 -0.36
N SER A 60 -24.74 -2.32 -0.27
CA SER A 60 -23.68 -2.21 -1.29
C SER A 60 -23.30 -3.55 -1.90
N LEU A 61 -23.21 -3.56 -3.23
CA LEU A 61 -22.76 -4.69 -4.04
C LEU A 61 -21.45 -4.34 -4.75
N GLY A 62 -20.43 -5.18 -4.64
CA GLY A 62 -19.15 -5.05 -5.32
C GLY A 62 -19.22 -5.62 -6.74
N VAL A 63 -19.46 -4.78 -7.75
CA VAL A 63 -19.43 -5.18 -9.16
C VAL A 63 -18.03 -4.88 -9.75
N LEU A 64 -17.63 -5.59 -10.81
CA LEU A 64 -16.33 -5.47 -11.50
C LEU A 64 -15.98 -4.05 -12.02
N ASP A 65 -16.95 -3.12 -12.02
CA ASP A 65 -16.80 -1.71 -12.41
C ASP A 65 -16.98 -0.71 -11.25
N GLY A 66 -17.03 -1.18 -9.99
CA GLY A 66 -17.11 -0.36 -8.77
C GLY A 66 -18.24 -0.80 -7.82
N PRO A 67 -18.19 -0.43 -6.52
CA PRO A 67 -19.29 -0.69 -5.61
C PRO A 67 -20.52 0.12 -6.02
N THR A 68 -21.65 -0.56 -6.23
CA THR A 68 -22.94 0.09 -6.43
C THR A 68 -23.65 0.13 -5.09
N THR A 69 -23.90 1.34 -4.59
CA THR A 69 -24.55 1.59 -3.30
C THR A 69 -25.98 2.02 -3.52
N PHE A 70 -26.93 1.29 -2.93
CA PHE A 70 -28.34 1.64 -2.91
C PHE A 70 -28.66 2.26 -1.55
N ALA A 71 -29.05 3.53 -1.56
CA ALA A 71 -29.55 4.24 -0.38
C ALA A 71 -31.08 4.22 -0.40
N PHE A 72 -31.70 3.75 0.68
CA PHE A 72 -33.15 3.66 0.79
C PHE A 72 -33.65 4.78 1.71
N SER A 73 -34.47 5.70 1.17
CA SER A 73 -35.17 6.68 1.99
C SER A 73 -36.47 6.07 2.51
N GLY A 74 -36.55 5.79 3.81
CA GLY A 74 -37.72 5.19 4.44
C GLY A 74 -39.01 5.99 4.17
N ALA A 75 -39.95 5.41 3.43
CA ALA A 75 -41.33 5.87 3.45
C ALA A 75 -41.96 5.28 4.73
N ALA A 76 -42.38 6.15 5.65
CA ALA A 76 -43.15 5.76 6.83
C ALA A 76 -44.49 5.13 6.40
N GLY A 77 -44.47 3.82 6.18
CA GLY A 77 -45.65 2.99 5.99
C GLY A 77 -46.39 2.90 7.32
N ARG A 78 -47.56 3.52 7.40
CA ARG A 78 -48.49 3.37 8.54
C ARG A 78 -48.92 1.91 8.63
N GLY A 79 -48.32 1.17 9.55
CA GLY A 79 -48.73 -0.19 9.91
C GLY A 79 -48.49 -0.39 11.39
N SER A 80 -49.56 -0.50 12.17
CA SER A 80 -49.48 -0.74 13.61
C SER A 80 -48.94 -2.16 13.88
N SER A 81 -47.84 -2.28 14.61
CA SER A 81 -47.60 -3.45 15.46
C SER A 81 -46.73 -3.05 16.65
N ARG A 82 -47.04 -3.67 17.79
CA ARG A 82 -46.58 -3.30 19.13
C ARG A 82 -45.08 -3.52 19.29
N ALA A 83 -44.43 -2.55 19.92
CA ALA A 83 -43.14 -2.72 20.55
C ALA A 83 -43.19 -3.87 21.56
N SER A 84 -42.39 -4.92 21.32
CA SER A 84 -42.03 -5.90 22.34
C SER A 84 -40.68 -6.53 22.00
N SER A 85 -39.71 -6.29 22.90
CA SER A 85 -38.32 -6.78 22.97
C SER A 85 -37.25 -5.94 22.24
N PRO A 86 -36.14 -5.54 22.90
CA PRO A 86 -35.02 -4.80 22.30
C PRO A 86 -34.06 -5.71 21.51
N THR A 87 -34.45 -6.96 21.25
CA THR A 87 -33.69 -7.94 20.47
C THR A 87 -34.11 -7.85 19.00
N SER A 88 -33.29 -7.20 18.19
CA SER A 88 -33.40 -7.29 16.73
C SER A 88 -32.57 -8.47 16.23
N SER A 89 -33.02 -9.13 15.16
CA SER A 89 -32.26 -10.23 14.56
C SER A 89 -32.24 -10.12 13.04
N THR A 90 -31.04 -10.01 12.47
CA THR A 90 -30.83 -10.12 11.02
C THR A 90 -30.57 -11.57 10.66
N ARG A 91 -31.31 -12.07 9.66
CA ARG A 91 -31.15 -13.42 9.15
C ARG A 91 -30.85 -13.36 7.67
N LEU A 92 -29.80 -14.08 7.27
CA LEU A 92 -29.39 -14.20 5.88
C LEU A 92 -29.76 -15.60 5.36
N TRP A 93 -30.52 -15.64 4.27
CA TRP A 93 -30.97 -16.89 3.65
C TRP A 93 -30.49 -16.95 2.20
N ALA A 94 -30.08 -18.14 1.77
CA ALA A 94 -29.76 -18.42 0.38
C ALA A 94 -30.73 -19.45 -0.20
N ARG A 95 -31.11 -19.23 -1.46
CA ARG A 95 -31.98 -20.14 -2.22
C ARG A 95 -31.15 -20.90 -3.26
N ARG A 96 -31.11 -22.22 -3.19
CA ARG A 96 -30.51 -23.04 -4.26
C ARG A 96 -31.46 -23.05 -5.47
N THR A 97 -30.92 -22.83 -6.68
CA THR A 97 -31.75 -22.78 -7.90
C THR A 97 -32.45 -24.12 -8.17
N CYS A 98 -33.74 -24.07 -8.53
CA CYS A 98 -34.45 -25.16 -9.19
C CYS A 98 -34.55 -24.82 -10.70
N PRO A 99 -33.79 -25.47 -11.59
CA PRO A 99 -33.60 -24.99 -12.96
C PRO A 99 -34.83 -25.03 -13.88
N SER A 100 -36.01 -25.46 -13.42
CA SER A 100 -37.08 -25.87 -14.35
C SER A 100 -38.50 -25.36 -14.12
N ARG A 101 -38.86 -24.58 -13.09
CA ARG A 101 -40.18 -23.88 -13.01
C ARG A 101 -40.17 -22.64 -12.08
N PRO A 102 -41.04 -21.64 -12.30
CA PRO A 102 -41.29 -20.60 -11.29
C PRO A 102 -41.98 -21.27 -10.08
N CYS A 103 -41.22 -21.54 -9.03
CA CYS A 103 -41.68 -22.36 -7.92
C CYS A 103 -42.26 -21.52 -6.77
N SER A 104 -43.38 -22.00 -6.23
CA SER A 104 -44.20 -21.43 -5.14
C SER A 104 -43.47 -21.31 -3.79
N ALA A 105 -44.15 -20.68 -2.81
CA ALA A 105 -43.71 -20.33 -1.44
C ALA A 105 -43.21 -21.47 -0.52
N SER A 106 -42.86 -22.63 -1.06
CA SER A 106 -42.40 -23.82 -0.34
C SER A 106 -41.02 -24.31 -0.80
N CYS A 107 -40.16 -23.42 -1.27
CA CYS A 107 -38.77 -23.77 -1.60
C CYS A 107 -37.95 -23.90 -0.32
N ASP A 108 -37.06 -24.90 -0.23
CA ASP A 108 -36.15 -25.05 0.91
C ASP A 108 -35.08 -23.95 0.88
N PHE A 109 -35.14 -23.07 1.87
CA PHE A 109 -34.15 -22.03 2.11
C PHE A 109 -33.07 -22.55 3.06
N GLU A 110 -31.81 -22.29 2.74
CA GLU A 110 -30.67 -22.63 3.60
C GLU A 110 -30.24 -21.37 4.35
N ARG A 111 -30.26 -21.40 5.69
CA ARG A 111 -29.85 -20.28 6.53
C ARG A 111 -28.33 -20.20 6.56
N LEU A 112 -27.76 -19.11 6.04
CA LEU A 112 -26.31 -18.93 6.00
C LEU A 112 -25.76 -18.30 7.28
N ALA A 113 -26.50 -17.37 7.88
CA ALA A 113 -26.10 -16.71 9.11
C ALA A 113 -27.31 -16.13 9.87
N SER A 114 -27.16 -15.97 11.18
CA SER A 114 -28.11 -15.20 11.99
C SER A 114 -27.39 -14.49 13.13
N VAL A 115 -27.64 -13.20 13.29
CA VAL A 115 -27.14 -12.43 14.43
C VAL A 115 -28.32 -11.97 15.25
N ARG A 116 -28.20 -12.12 16.57
CA ARG A 116 -29.04 -11.39 17.53
C ARG A 116 -28.17 -10.41 18.27
N TRP A 117 -28.67 -9.20 18.46
CA TRP A 117 -28.00 -8.22 19.30
C TRP A 117 -29.02 -7.48 20.17
N GLU A 118 -28.53 -6.98 21.31
CA GLU A 118 -29.29 -6.24 22.31
C GLU A 118 -28.61 -4.87 22.54
N GLY A 119 -29.27 -3.80 22.12
CA GLY A 119 -28.95 -2.39 22.46
C GLY A 119 -27.86 -1.67 21.63
N GLY A 120 -28.17 -0.42 21.25
CA GLY A 120 -27.28 0.61 20.68
C GLY A 120 -27.17 0.64 19.15
N PRO A 121 -26.76 1.77 18.53
CA PRO A 121 -26.48 1.85 17.09
C PRO A 121 -25.28 0.97 16.75
N ARG A 122 -25.45 0.07 15.77
CA ARG A 122 -24.44 -0.94 15.40
C ARG A 122 -24.36 -1.11 13.88
N TYR A 123 -23.14 -1.27 13.38
CA TYR A 123 -22.83 -1.52 11.97
C TYR A 123 -22.51 -3.01 11.76
N VAL A 124 -23.01 -3.62 10.68
CA VAL A 124 -22.79 -5.05 10.37
C VAL A 124 -22.01 -5.21 9.07
N TRP A 125 -20.81 -5.80 9.14
CA TRP A 125 -19.99 -6.11 7.97
C TRP A 125 -20.15 -7.58 7.59
N ALA A 126 -20.46 -7.87 6.33
CA ALA A 126 -20.50 -9.23 5.80
C ALA A 126 -19.57 -9.33 4.59
N MET A 127 -18.57 -10.21 4.67
CA MET A 127 -17.70 -10.53 3.55
C MET A 127 -18.12 -11.86 2.92
N ALA A 128 -18.52 -11.84 1.65
CA ALA A 128 -18.65 -13.05 0.87
C ALA A 128 -17.24 -13.60 0.58
N THR A 129 -16.94 -14.81 1.07
CA THR A 129 -15.74 -15.54 0.67
C THR A 129 -15.99 -16.11 -0.73
N GLU A 130 -15.17 -15.72 -1.71
CA GLU A 130 -15.26 -16.20 -3.09
C GLU A 130 -15.32 -17.74 -3.17
N PRO A 131 -16.06 -18.33 -4.14
CA PRO A 131 -16.15 -19.77 -4.29
C PRO A 131 -14.76 -20.39 -4.55
N GLU A 132 -14.41 -21.38 -3.71
CA GLU A 132 -13.17 -22.17 -3.79
C GLU A 132 -13.10 -23.01 -5.08
N ILE A 133 -12.74 -22.38 -6.20
CA ILE A 133 -11.87 -23.04 -7.18
C ILE A 133 -10.46 -23.00 -6.57
N PRO A 134 -9.65 -24.08 -6.56
CA PRO A 134 -8.37 -24.11 -5.84
C PRO A 134 -7.36 -23.04 -6.31
N ARG A 135 -7.45 -21.83 -5.74
CA ARG A 135 -6.60 -20.65 -5.98
C ARG A 135 -5.11 -20.93 -5.77
N ILE A 136 -4.76 -22.00 -5.04
CA ILE A 136 -3.38 -22.40 -4.78
C ILE A 136 -2.61 -22.70 -6.08
N LEU A 137 -3.26 -23.24 -7.12
CA LEU A 137 -2.57 -23.53 -8.38
C LEU A 137 -2.48 -22.30 -9.30
N GLN A 138 -3.57 -21.53 -9.46
CA GLN A 138 -3.58 -20.39 -10.36
C GLN A 138 -2.69 -19.22 -9.88
N HIS A 139 -2.68 -18.90 -8.57
CA HIS A 139 -1.81 -17.84 -8.03
C HIS A 139 -0.32 -18.20 -8.01
N LYS A 140 0.05 -19.49 -8.00
CA LYS A 140 1.46 -19.90 -8.11
C LYS A 140 1.92 -19.90 -9.56
N LEU A 141 1.10 -20.40 -10.49
CA LEU A 141 1.45 -20.49 -11.91
C LEU A 141 1.45 -19.14 -12.64
N LEU A 142 0.61 -18.18 -12.23
CA LEU A 142 0.51 -16.84 -12.84
C LEU A 142 1.31 -15.75 -12.13
N ASN A 143 1.97 -16.05 -11.00
CA ASN A 143 2.83 -15.06 -10.34
C ASN A 143 4.13 -14.89 -11.15
N PRO A 144 4.34 -13.75 -11.84
CA PRO A 144 5.54 -13.54 -12.66
C PRO A 144 6.84 -13.60 -11.82
N MET A 145 6.73 -13.44 -10.50
CA MET A 145 7.85 -13.54 -9.57
C MET A 145 8.28 -14.99 -9.31
N LEU A 146 7.38 -15.98 -9.38
CA LEU A 146 7.72 -17.37 -9.07
C LEU A 146 8.83 -17.94 -9.99
N PRO A 147 8.71 -17.92 -11.34
CA PRO A 147 9.74 -18.45 -12.21
C PRO A 147 11.05 -17.68 -12.06
N MET A 148 10.97 -16.37 -11.83
CA MET A 148 12.13 -15.50 -11.67
C MET A 148 12.90 -15.81 -10.37
N VAL A 149 12.21 -15.94 -9.23
CA VAL A 149 12.85 -16.33 -7.96
C VAL A 149 13.39 -17.77 -8.02
N ALA A 150 12.66 -18.70 -8.66
CA ALA A 150 13.15 -20.06 -8.87
C ALA A 150 14.45 -20.08 -9.70
N ALA A 151 14.49 -19.35 -10.82
CA ALA A 151 15.66 -19.21 -11.68
C ALA A 151 16.86 -18.61 -10.91
N LEU A 152 16.62 -17.57 -10.11
CA LEU A 152 17.66 -16.98 -9.26
C LEU A 152 18.22 -17.99 -8.26
N LYS A 153 17.37 -18.73 -7.53
CA LYS A 153 17.81 -19.73 -6.56
C LYS A 153 18.60 -20.87 -7.21
N VAL A 154 18.21 -21.31 -8.41
CA VAL A 154 18.95 -22.33 -9.18
C VAL A 154 20.28 -21.77 -9.67
N ALA A 155 20.30 -20.60 -10.28
CA ALA A 155 21.52 -19.96 -10.76
C ALA A 155 22.51 -19.69 -9.61
N ALA A 156 22.02 -19.31 -8.44
CA ALA A 156 22.81 -19.09 -7.25
C ALA A 156 23.41 -20.40 -6.68
N ARG A 157 22.87 -21.59 -6.99
CA ARG A 157 23.49 -22.89 -6.66
C ARG A 157 24.68 -23.23 -7.55
N VAL A 158 24.65 -22.79 -8.80
CA VAL A 158 25.71 -23.07 -9.79
C VAL A 158 26.67 -21.89 -10.00
N GLY A 159 26.72 -20.95 -9.04
CA GLY A 159 27.63 -19.80 -9.08
C GLY A 159 27.25 -18.65 -10.02
N LYS A 160 26.12 -18.75 -10.73
CA LYS A 160 25.61 -17.74 -11.70
C LYS A 160 24.56 -16.78 -11.13
N GLY A 161 24.34 -16.80 -9.81
CA GLY A 161 23.30 -16.00 -9.15
C GLY A 161 23.43 -14.49 -9.37
N ALA A 162 24.65 -13.95 -9.40
CA ALA A 162 24.88 -12.52 -9.62
C ALA A 162 24.41 -12.04 -11.02
N SER A 163 24.59 -12.87 -12.06
CA SER A 163 24.13 -12.55 -13.42
C SER A 163 22.61 -12.53 -13.53
N VAL A 164 21.92 -13.46 -12.87
CA VAL A 164 20.45 -13.46 -12.83
C VAL A 164 19.93 -12.31 -11.98
N LEU A 165 20.54 -12.07 -10.82
CA LEU A 165 20.17 -10.94 -9.96
C LEU A 165 20.32 -9.62 -10.70
N ARG A 166 21.41 -9.42 -11.45
CA ARG A 166 21.63 -8.25 -12.31
C ARG A 166 20.46 -7.98 -13.25
N PHE A 167 20.03 -9.01 -13.99
CA PHE A 167 18.90 -8.89 -14.91
C PHE A 167 17.61 -8.52 -14.16
N MET A 168 17.35 -9.22 -13.05
CA MET A 168 16.21 -8.95 -12.17
C MET A 168 16.22 -7.52 -11.62
N SER A 169 17.40 -7.01 -11.25
CA SER A 169 17.55 -5.67 -10.68
C SER A 169 17.19 -4.56 -11.66
N LYS A 170 17.63 -4.68 -12.93
CA LYS A 170 17.23 -3.74 -13.98
C LYS A 170 15.73 -3.73 -14.21
N ALA A 171 15.11 -4.90 -14.20
CA ALA A 171 13.67 -5.02 -14.45
C ALA A 171 12.79 -4.54 -13.28
N MET A 172 13.19 -4.78 -12.04
CA MET A 172 12.34 -4.53 -10.86
C MET A 172 12.68 -3.29 -10.04
N PHE A 173 13.97 -2.96 -9.91
CA PHE A 173 14.42 -1.95 -8.95
C PHE A 173 14.90 -0.66 -9.62
N LEU A 174 15.18 -0.70 -10.92
CA LEU A 174 15.68 0.44 -11.69
C LEU A 174 14.85 0.70 -12.97
N PRO A 175 13.51 0.75 -12.88
CA PRO A 175 12.71 1.14 -14.04
C PRO A 175 13.00 2.59 -14.43
N LYS A 176 13.13 2.85 -15.73
CA LYS A 176 13.27 4.23 -16.27
C LYS A 176 11.93 4.85 -16.65
N ARG A 177 10.89 4.03 -16.84
CA ARG A 177 9.52 4.44 -17.16
C ARG A 177 8.52 3.43 -16.62
N CYS A 178 7.29 3.87 -16.37
CA CYS A 178 6.19 3.00 -15.99
C CYS A 178 4.92 3.35 -16.77
N ARG A 179 4.46 2.42 -17.62
CA ARG A 179 3.25 2.63 -18.46
C ARG A 179 2.00 2.94 -17.66
N ALA A 180 1.89 2.45 -16.43
CA ALA A 180 0.76 2.73 -15.56
C ALA A 180 0.74 4.19 -15.10
N ILE A 181 1.91 4.77 -14.79
CA ILE A 181 2.06 6.20 -14.51
C ILE A 181 1.80 7.02 -15.78
N ASP A 182 2.38 6.62 -16.92
CA ASP A 182 2.19 7.32 -18.20
C ASP A 182 0.70 7.41 -18.60
N ARG A 183 -0.07 6.35 -18.37
CA ARG A 183 -1.51 6.27 -18.69
C ARG A 183 -2.38 7.01 -17.69
N TYR A 184 -2.03 6.95 -16.41
CA TYR A 184 -2.75 7.67 -15.37
C TYR A 184 -2.56 9.19 -15.54
N GLY A 185 -1.38 9.61 -16.01
CA GLY A 185 -1.00 11.01 -16.06
C GLY A 185 -0.65 11.52 -14.67
N ALA A 186 -0.82 12.81 -14.44
CA ALA A 186 -0.77 13.44 -13.14
C ALA A 186 -1.84 14.52 -13.06
N SER A 187 -2.28 14.83 -11.85
CA SER A 187 -3.37 15.76 -11.58
C SER A 187 -3.16 16.48 -10.26
N GLU A 188 -3.92 17.56 -10.06
CA GLU A 188 -3.88 18.34 -8.82
C GLU A 188 -4.19 17.47 -7.59
N GLY A 189 -3.29 17.46 -6.62
CA GLY A 189 -3.38 16.63 -5.42
C GLY A 189 -2.62 15.32 -5.48
N ASP A 190 -2.10 14.89 -6.64
CA ASP A 190 -1.20 13.74 -6.71
C ASP A 190 0.15 14.10 -6.05
N VAL A 191 0.67 13.18 -5.23
CA VAL A 191 1.97 13.29 -4.57
C VAL A 191 2.80 12.06 -4.89
N TYR A 192 3.77 12.20 -5.79
CA TYR A 192 4.69 11.13 -6.14
C TYR A 192 5.84 11.09 -5.12
N VAL A 193 5.84 10.07 -4.27
CA VAL A 193 6.97 9.77 -3.38
C VAL A 193 7.96 8.91 -4.17
N ALA A 194 8.91 9.60 -4.80
CA ALA A 194 9.88 9.07 -5.73
C ALA A 194 11.26 9.02 -5.07
N VAL A 195 11.55 7.89 -4.43
CA VAL A 195 12.74 7.74 -3.58
C VAL A 195 13.53 6.54 -4.09
N PHE A 196 14.80 6.73 -4.46
CA PHE A 196 15.66 5.62 -4.90
C PHE A 196 15.64 4.49 -3.86
N PRO A 197 15.54 3.21 -4.28
CA PRO A 197 15.39 2.09 -3.35
C PRO A 197 16.41 2.15 -2.21
N LYS A 198 15.92 1.94 -0.98
CA LYS A 198 16.71 1.94 0.26
C LYS A 198 17.24 3.30 0.74
N SER A 199 16.78 4.39 0.14
CA SER A 199 17.15 5.76 0.55
C SER A 199 16.23 6.36 1.62
N GLY A 200 15.17 5.66 2.04
CA GLY A 200 14.22 6.16 3.05
C GLY A 200 12.74 6.05 2.66
N THR A 201 12.40 5.31 1.60
CA THR A 201 11.07 5.27 1.00
C THR A 201 9.92 5.10 2.00
N ASN A 202 9.98 4.11 2.90
CA ASN A 202 8.89 3.89 3.86
C ASN A 202 8.76 5.02 4.88
N TRP A 203 9.85 5.71 5.21
CA TRP A 203 9.81 6.83 6.13
C TRP A 203 9.15 8.05 5.49
N THR A 204 9.54 8.36 4.25
CA THR A 204 8.90 9.42 3.46
C THR A 204 7.43 9.11 3.20
N LEU A 205 7.09 7.86 2.86
CA LEU A 205 5.70 7.43 2.68
C LEU A 205 4.91 7.58 3.98
N GLN A 206 5.46 7.14 5.12
CA GLN A 206 4.82 7.27 6.43
C GLN A 206 4.48 8.73 6.73
N LEU A 207 5.45 9.64 6.55
CA LEU A 207 5.22 11.07 6.74
C LEU A 207 4.13 11.62 5.81
N CYS A 208 4.19 11.29 4.52
CA CYS A 208 3.21 11.80 3.54
C CYS A 208 1.79 11.25 3.80
N VAL A 209 1.67 9.96 4.09
CA VAL A 209 0.38 9.30 4.36
C VAL A 209 -0.22 9.83 5.66
N GLN A 210 0.57 9.91 6.74
CA GLN A 210 0.07 10.46 8.00
C GLN A 210 -0.32 11.94 7.84
N ALA A 211 0.48 12.76 7.16
CA ALA A 211 0.12 14.15 6.90
C ALA A 211 -1.17 14.28 6.07
N ALA A 212 -1.34 13.47 5.01
CA ALA A 212 -2.54 13.48 4.17
C ALA A 212 -3.82 13.08 4.93
N HIS A 213 -3.68 12.40 6.06
CA HIS A 213 -4.77 11.91 6.93
C HIS A 213 -4.72 12.53 8.33
N TYR A 214 -4.17 13.72 8.48
CA TYR A 214 -4.17 14.47 9.75
C TYR A 214 -3.58 13.70 10.95
N GLY A 215 -2.67 12.76 10.70
CA GLY A 215 -2.04 11.93 11.73
C GLY A 215 -2.93 10.83 12.31
N GLU A 216 -4.07 10.52 11.69
CA GLU A 216 -5.09 9.63 12.27
C GLU A 216 -5.13 8.24 11.61
N VAL A 217 -4.66 8.10 10.37
CA VAL A 217 -4.79 6.85 9.61
C VAL A 217 -4.01 5.67 10.20
N GLU A 218 -4.68 4.53 10.32
CA GLU A 218 -4.10 3.24 10.69
C GLU A 218 -4.20 2.28 9.51
N PHE A 219 -3.22 1.39 9.38
CA PHE A 219 -3.22 0.34 8.36
C PHE A 219 -2.49 -0.92 8.83
N SER A 220 -2.95 -2.07 8.35
CA SER A 220 -2.26 -3.36 8.46
C SER A 220 -0.89 -3.31 7.78
N HIS A 221 -0.82 -2.69 6.61
CA HIS A 221 0.38 -2.58 5.80
C HIS A 221 0.33 -1.36 4.88
N ILE A 222 1.41 -0.58 4.85
CA ILE A 222 1.43 0.69 4.10
C ILE A 222 1.19 0.48 2.59
N LEU A 223 1.66 -0.62 2.02
CA LEU A 223 1.47 -0.95 0.60
C LEU A 223 0.08 -1.48 0.26
N GLU A 224 -0.77 -1.79 1.24
CA GLU A 224 -2.20 -2.06 1.02
C GLU A 224 -2.98 -0.75 0.92
N PHE A 225 -2.40 0.34 1.43
CA PHE A 225 -3.03 1.65 1.48
C PHE A 225 -2.73 2.52 0.25
N LEU A 226 -1.56 2.34 -0.39
CA LEU A 226 -1.11 3.19 -1.50
C LEU A 226 -0.65 2.41 -2.74
N PRO A 227 -0.80 2.97 -3.96
CA PRO A 227 -0.41 2.30 -5.18
C PRO A 227 1.11 2.30 -5.37
N TRP A 228 1.62 1.20 -5.91
CA TRP A 228 3.00 1.07 -6.39
C TRP A 228 3.01 0.57 -7.84
N PRO A 229 2.95 1.47 -8.84
CA PRO A 229 2.69 1.11 -10.23
C PRO A 229 3.75 0.20 -10.87
N GLU A 230 4.99 0.26 -10.41
CA GLU A 230 6.10 -0.56 -10.92
C GLU A 230 6.03 -2.01 -10.43
N ALA A 231 5.28 -2.29 -9.36
CA ALA A 231 5.16 -3.61 -8.77
C ALA A 231 3.71 -3.92 -8.39
N PRO A 232 2.81 -4.16 -9.39
CA PRO A 232 1.40 -4.46 -9.17
C PRO A 232 1.20 -5.89 -8.64
N MET A 233 1.72 -6.15 -7.45
CA MET A 233 1.61 -7.43 -6.76
C MET A 233 0.22 -7.57 -6.10
N PRO A 234 -0.25 -8.81 -5.85
CA PRO A 234 -1.49 -9.02 -5.10
C PRO A 234 -1.48 -8.28 -3.76
N GLY A 235 -2.57 -7.58 -3.45
CA GLY A 235 -2.73 -6.77 -2.24
C GLY A 235 -2.27 -5.32 -2.36
N ILE A 236 -1.56 -4.93 -3.43
CA ILE A 236 -1.20 -3.53 -3.67
C ILE A 236 -2.26 -2.86 -4.54
N PRO A 237 -2.83 -1.71 -4.12
CA PRO A 237 -3.77 -0.94 -4.94
C PRO A 237 -3.19 -0.63 -6.31
N ARG A 238 -4.03 -0.74 -7.34
CA ARG A 238 -3.64 -0.35 -8.70
C ARG A 238 -3.93 1.12 -8.91
N LEU A 239 -3.01 1.83 -9.56
CA LEU A 239 -3.17 3.24 -9.87
C LEU A 239 -4.34 3.52 -10.84
N ASP A 240 -4.62 2.56 -11.73
CA ASP A 240 -5.71 2.63 -12.72
C ASP A 240 -7.08 2.23 -12.17
N ARG A 241 -7.21 1.98 -10.86
CA ARG A 241 -8.46 1.60 -10.20
C ARG A 241 -8.70 2.47 -8.96
N PRO A 242 -9.96 2.61 -8.51
CA PRO A 242 -10.27 3.16 -7.20
C PRO A 242 -9.56 2.38 -6.08
N GLY A 243 -9.28 3.04 -4.96
CA GLY A 243 -8.66 2.43 -3.79
C GLY A 243 -8.47 3.44 -2.66
N PRO A 244 -8.07 2.96 -1.47
CA PRO A 244 -8.03 3.76 -0.24
C PRO A 244 -7.14 5.00 -0.34
N TRP A 245 -6.12 4.96 -1.20
CA TRP A 245 -5.24 6.09 -1.51
C TRP A 245 -5.93 7.33 -2.08
N ARG A 246 -7.20 7.24 -2.47
CA ARG A 246 -8.02 8.36 -2.95
C ARG A 246 -8.87 9.01 -1.86
N ASP A 247 -8.98 8.37 -0.70
CA ASP A 247 -9.94 8.73 0.35
C ASP A 247 -9.31 9.63 1.42
N ALA A 248 -8.13 10.19 1.16
CA ALA A 248 -7.49 11.11 2.09
C ALA A 248 -8.36 12.36 2.29
N PRO A 249 -8.63 12.78 3.54
CA PRO A 249 -9.50 13.92 3.81
C PRO A 249 -8.92 15.26 3.35
N THR A 250 -7.61 15.31 3.09
CA THR A 250 -6.92 16.45 2.46
C THR A 250 -7.10 16.50 0.94
N GLY A 251 -7.64 15.45 0.32
CA GLY A 251 -7.69 15.27 -1.14
C GLY A 251 -6.35 14.86 -1.78
N LEU A 252 -5.28 14.74 -0.98
CA LEU A 252 -3.96 14.31 -1.48
C LEU A 252 -3.92 12.82 -1.79
N ARG A 253 -3.27 12.47 -2.90
CA ARG A 253 -3.15 11.09 -3.39
C ARG A 253 -1.69 10.67 -3.40
N ILE A 254 -1.29 9.91 -2.38
CA ILE A 254 0.10 9.48 -2.21
C ILE A 254 0.40 8.29 -3.12
N ILE A 255 1.39 8.43 -4.01
CA ILE A 255 1.77 7.41 -5.00
C ILE A 255 3.24 7.05 -4.77
N LYS A 256 3.52 5.77 -4.51
CA LYS A 256 4.91 5.29 -4.37
C LYS A 256 5.52 5.02 -5.74
N THR A 257 6.76 5.45 -5.92
CA THR A 257 7.56 5.05 -7.09
C THR A 257 9.07 5.10 -6.84
N HIS A 258 9.84 4.41 -7.68
CA HIS A 258 11.30 4.48 -7.75
C HIS A 258 11.83 5.10 -9.04
N LEU A 259 10.95 5.64 -9.90
CA LEU A 259 11.33 6.37 -11.11
C LEU A 259 12.12 7.64 -10.77
N GLY A 260 13.16 7.91 -11.57
CA GLY A 260 13.80 9.22 -11.60
C GLY A 260 12.85 10.30 -12.11
N PHE A 261 13.21 11.57 -11.88
CA PHE A 261 12.35 12.72 -12.19
C PHE A 261 11.96 12.80 -13.67
N GLU A 262 12.86 12.41 -14.58
CA GLU A 262 12.67 12.36 -16.02
C GLU A 262 11.66 11.29 -16.46
N GLY A 263 11.42 10.27 -15.61
CA GLY A 263 10.45 9.22 -15.84
C GLY A 263 9.04 9.56 -15.38
N LEU A 264 8.85 10.72 -14.74
CA LEU A 264 7.57 11.16 -14.18
C LEU A 264 6.84 12.15 -15.11
N PRO A 265 5.51 12.29 -14.98
CA PRO A 265 4.70 13.16 -15.84
C PRO A 265 4.99 14.68 -15.70
N GLN A 266 5.85 15.09 -14.75
CA GLN A 266 6.33 16.47 -14.51
C GLN A 266 5.27 17.59 -14.50
N ASP A 267 4.02 17.23 -14.22
CA ASP A 267 2.86 18.13 -14.17
C ASP A 267 3.02 19.19 -13.07
N PRO A 268 2.71 20.47 -13.34
CA PRO A 268 2.85 21.54 -12.36
C PRO A 268 1.86 21.46 -11.19
N GLY A 269 0.72 20.77 -11.35
CA GLY A 269 -0.30 20.58 -10.32
C GLY A 269 -0.03 19.39 -9.38
N ALA A 270 0.84 18.46 -9.78
CA ALA A 270 1.30 17.37 -8.92
C ALA A 270 2.50 17.78 -8.08
N ARG A 271 2.71 17.09 -6.95
CA ARG A 271 3.88 17.27 -6.07
C ARG A 271 4.82 16.07 -6.19
N TYR A 272 6.12 16.34 -6.10
CA TYR A 272 7.17 15.31 -6.22
C TYR A 272 8.07 15.35 -4.99
N VAL A 273 8.15 14.25 -4.26
CA VAL A 273 8.93 14.15 -3.02
C VAL A 273 10.08 13.16 -3.21
N CYS A 274 11.30 13.62 -2.98
CA CYS A 274 12.51 12.82 -3.06
C CYS A 274 13.37 12.93 -1.81
N MET A 275 13.89 11.79 -1.35
CA MET A 275 14.90 11.70 -0.31
C MET A 275 16.17 11.08 -0.90
N ILE A 276 17.27 11.81 -0.82
CA ILE A 276 18.60 11.39 -1.26
C ILE A 276 19.37 10.84 -0.06
N ARG A 277 20.05 9.73 -0.24
CA ARG A 277 20.88 9.11 0.80
C ARG A 277 22.27 8.81 0.26
N ASP A 278 23.26 8.87 1.14
CA ASP A 278 24.65 8.47 0.87
C ASP A 278 24.68 7.12 0.12
N PRO A 279 25.31 7.05 -1.06
CA PRO A 279 25.34 5.84 -1.88
C PRO A 279 26.03 4.66 -1.16
N LYS A 280 26.99 4.91 -0.25
CA LYS A 280 27.62 3.87 0.57
C LYS A 280 26.58 3.18 1.46
N GLU A 281 25.74 3.98 2.12
CA GLU A 281 24.65 3.50 2.97
C GLU A 281 23.56 2.78 2.17
N VAL A 282 23.23 3.30 0.98
CA VAL A 282 22.29 2.67 0.05
C VAL A 282 22.83 1.31 -0.40
N CYS A 283 24.10 1.21 -0.79
CA CYS A 283 24.75 -0.03 -1.20
C CYS A 283 24.64 -1.12 -0.13
N VAL A 284 24.99 -0.78 1.13
CA VAL A 284 24.89 -1.71 2.26
C VAL A 284 23.44 -2.10 2.56
N SER A 285 22.52 -1.13 2.57
CA SER A 285 21.10 -1.40 2.84
C SER A 285 20.45 -2.27 1.77
N ALA A 286 20.79 -2.04 0.51
CA ALA A 286 20.32 -2.82 -0.63
C ALA A 286 20.85 -4.26 -0.61
N TYR A 287 22.12 -4.47 -0.25
CA TYR A 287 22.68 -5.81 -0.07
C TYR A 287 21.84 -6.65 0.90
N TYR A 288 21.67 -6.16 2.13
CA TYR A 288 20.94 -6.91 3.16
C TYR A 288 19.48 -7.09 2.81
N PHE A 289 18.85 -6.08 2.20
CA PHE A 289 17.46 -6.15 1.81
C PHE A 289 17.23 -7.17 0.69
N ILE A 290 17.95 -7.05 -0.42
CA ILE A 290 17.73 -7.87 -1.62
C ILE A 290 18.12 -9.32 -1.37
N THR A 291 19.26 -9.55 -0.71
CA THR A 291 19.69 -10.93 -0.43
C THR A 291 18.79 -11.65 0.57
N LYS A 292 18.18 -10.93 1.52
CA LYS A 292 17.12 -11.49 2.38
C LYS A 292 15.82 -11.70 1.61
N LEU A 293 15.40 -10.70 0.83
CA LEU A 293 14.15 -10.72 0.06
C LEU A 293 14.07 -11.92 -0.89
N PHE A 294 15.19 -12.33 -1.48
CA PHE A 294 15.27 -13.46 -2.40
C PHE A 294 15.85 -14.74 -1.78
N ASP A 295 16.20 -14.73 -0.49
CA ASP A 295 16.81 -15.85 0.21
C ASP A 295 18.08 -16.39 -0.50
N VAL A 296 19.02 -15.47 -0.75
CA VAL A 296 20.28 -15.72 -1.48
C VAL A 296 21.53 -15.17 -0.77
N ARG A 297 21.41 -14.78 0.51
CA ARG A 297 22.50 -14.16 1.28
C ARG A 297 23.74 -15.01 1.39
N GLU A 298 23.60 -16.32 1.55
CA GLU A 298 24.73 -17.25 1.61
C GLU A 298 25.41 -17.47 0.24
N ARG A 299 24.74 -17.05 -0.85
CA ARG A 299 25.17 -17.32 -2.23
C ARG A 299 25.75 -16.10 -2.94
N ILE A 300 25.44 -14.91 -2.44
CA ILE A 300 25.93 -13.62 -2.96
C ILE A 300 26.69 -12.93 -1.83
N SER A 301 28.02 -12.94 -1.94
CA SER A 301 28.89 -12.30 -0.96
C SER A 301 28.83 -10.78 -1.07
N PRO A 302 29.13 -10.04 0.02
CA PRO A 302 29.25 -8.58 -0.02
C PRO A 302 30.19 -8.08 -1.11
N ARG A 303 31.34 -8.74 -1.30
CA ARG A 303 32.29 -8.40 -2.38
C ARG A 303 31.66 -8.48 -3.77
N LYS A 304 30.93 -9.56 -4.09
CA LYS A 304 30.24 -9.69 -5.39
C LYS A 304 29.16 -8.63 -5.56
N TRP A 305 28.47 -8.29 -4.49
CA TRP A 305 27.48 -7.22 -4.48
C TRP A 305 28.11 -5.84 -4.76
N VAL A 306 29.23 -5.53 -4.11
CA VAL A 306 29.97 -4.28 -4.34
C VAL A 306 30.46 -4.19 -5.78
N GLU A 307 30.95 -5.26 -6.39
CA GLU A 307 31.31 -5.22 -7.82
C GLU A 307 30.10 -4.95 -8.73
N MET A 308 28.92 -5.52 -8.40
CA MET A 308 27.68 -5.22 -9.13
C MET A 308 27.27 -3.75 -9.01
N TRP A 309 27.65 -3.04 -7.93
CA TRP A 309 27.32 -1.62 -7.76
C TRP A 309 27.85 -0.76 -8.90
N PHE A 310 29.04 -1.08 -9.41
CA PHE A 310 29.75 -0.32 -10.45
C PHE A 310 29.40 -0.72 -11.88
N GLU A 311 28.52 -1.70 -12.06
CA GLU A 311 28.17 -2.14 -13.41
C GLU A 311 27.23 -1.15 -14.12
N PRO A 312 27.43 -0.89 -15.42
CA PRO A 312 26.60 0.05 -16.17
C PRO A 312 25.10 -0.28 -16.14
N GLY A 313 24.30 0.74 -15.87
CA GLY A 313 22.86 0.69 -15.73
C GLY A 313 22.36 -0.06 -14.50
N LEU A 314 23.20 -0.25 -13.47
CA LEU A 314 22.80 -0.79 -12.17
C LEU A 314 22.82 0.29 -11.09
N TYR A 315 23.02 -0.12 -9.83
CA TYR A 315 22.71 0.66 -8.65
C TYR A 315 23.52 1.96 -8.53
N GLY A 316 24.83 1.95 -8.83
CA GLY A 316 25.66 3.15 -8.74
C GLY A 316 25.25 4.23 -9.73
N GLU A 317 25.15 3.87 -11.01
CA GLU A 317 24.67 4.77 -12.06
C GLU A 317 23.21 5.18 -11.84
N GLY A 318 22.33 4.24 -11.49
CA GLY A 318 20.91 4.52 -11.23
C GLY A 318 20.69 5.43 -10.02
N TRP A 319 21.51 5.29 -8.97
CA TRP A 319 21.49 6.21 -7.84
C TRP A 319 21.88 7.63 -8.29
N ALA A 320 22.94 7.75 -9.10
CA ALA A 320 23.41 9.04 -9.58
C ALA A 320 22.41 9.70 -10.53
N GLU A 321 21.82 8.95 -11.47
CA GLU A 321 20.74 9.40 -12.36
C GLU A 321 19.56 9.94 -11.53
N HIS A 322 19.09 9.16 -10.54
CA HIS A 322 17.96 9.55 -9.71
C HIS A 322 18.27 10.78 -8.84
N ALA A 323 19.43 10.81 -8.19
CA ALA A 323 19.83 11.93 -7.35
C ALA A 323 20.03 13.22 -8.17
N ALA A 324 20.69 13.13 -9.32
CA ALA A 324 20.93 14.26 -10.21
C ALA A 324 19.63 14.84 -10.77
N GLY A 325 18.71 14.00 -11.26
CA GLY A 325 17.44 14.45 -11.86
C GLY A 325 16.57 15.23 -10.85
N PHE A 326 16.42 14.70 -9.64
CA PHE A 326 15.68 15.41 -8.59
C PHE A 326 16.41 16.66 -8.10
N TRP A 327 17.73 16.61 -7.98
CA TRP A 327 18.51 17.76 -7.56
C TRP A 327 18.45 18.90 -8.58
N ALA A 328 18.47 18.61 -9.87
CA ALA A 328 18.28 19.61 -10.93
C ALA A 328 16.88 20.27 -10.88
N ALA A 329 15.87 19.52 -10.41
CA ALA A 329 14.49 19.99 -10.31
C ALA A 329 14.15 20.67 -8.97
N ARG A 330 15.08 20.71 -8.01
CA ARG A 330 14.83 21.12 -6.61
C ARG A 330 14.27 22.53 -6.41
N GLU A 331 14.55 23.44 -7.34
CA GLU A 331 14.09 24.83 -7.27
C GLU A 331 12.64 25.00 -7.77
N ARG A 332 12.04 23.93 -8.31
CA ARG A 332 10.62 23.94 -8.69
C ARG A 332 9.76 23.97 -7.42
N PRO A 333 8.70 24.79 -7.37
CA PRO A 333 7.85 24.92 -6.18
C PRO A 333 7.10 23.63 -5.83
N ASN A 334 6.95 22.71 -6.80
CA ASN A 334 6.27 21.44 -6.64
C ASN A 334 7.22 20.23 -6.50
N VAL A 335 8.50 20.47 -6.19
CA VAL A 335 9.50 19.43 -5.95
C VAL A 335 10.13 19.63 -4.56
N PHE A 336 10.04 18.60 -3.73
CA PHE A 336 10.67 18.57 -2.41
C PHE A 336 11.86 17.61 -2.42
N VAL A 337 13.05 18.15 -2.21
CA VAL A 337 14.29 17.37 -2.07
C VAL A 337 14.81 17.52 -0.65
N CYS A 338 15.20 16.40 -0.05
CA CYS A 338 15.83 16.34 1.25
C CYS A 338 16.88 15.23 1.28
N THR A 339 17.73 15.21 2.30
CA THR A 339 18.60 14.07 2.57
C THR A 339 18.12 13.24 3.76
N TYR A 340 18.45 11.95 3.74
CA TYR A 340 18.21 11.05 4.87
C TYR A 340 18.88 11.56 6.16
N THR A 341 20.07 12.15 6.04
CA THR A 341 20.83 12.70 7.17
C THR A 341 20.13 13.90 7.79
N GLU A 342 19.62 14.83 6.97
CA GLU A 342 18.82 15.98 7.45
C GLU A 342 17.55 15.52 8.17
N ALA A 343 16.79 14.60 7.55
CA ALA A 343 15.56 14.07 8.14
C ALA A 343 15.79 13.38 9.49
N LYS A 344 16.97 12.76 9.65
CA LYS A 344 17.37 12.08 10.89
C LYS A 344 17.92 13.03 11.95
N ALA A 345 18.58 14.11 11.55
CA ALA A 345 19.12 15.08 12.49
C ALA A 345 18.01 15.78 13.28
N ASP A 346 16.93 16.15 12.60
CA ASP A 346 15.74 16.74 13.22
C ASP A 346 14.47 16.31 12.47
N LEU A 347 13.84 15.24 12.96
CA LEU A 347 12.60 14.72 12.39
C LEU A 347 11.47 15.75 12.46
N ARG A 348 11.38 16.54 13.53
CA ARG A 348 10.27 17.48 13.71
C ARG A 348 10.39 18.62 12.70
N ALA A 349 11.56 19.23 12.57
CA ALA A 349 11.79 20.27 11.57
C ALA A 349 11.62 19.73 10.14
N HIS A 350 12.07 18.51 9.87
CA HIS A 350 11.88 17.85 8.59
C HIS A 350 10.40 17.61 8.27
N ALA A 351 9.63 17.09 9.22
CA ALA A 351 8.19 16.86 9.08
C ALA A 351 7.45 18.17 8.81
N GLN A 352 7.79 19.26 9.53
CA GLN A 352 7.18 20.58 9.31
C GLN A 352 7.39 21.04 7.87
N ARG A 353 8.63 21.03 7.38
CA ARG A 353 8.95 21.41 5.99
C ARG A 353 8.18 20.60 4.96
N LEU A 354 8.00 19.29 5.21
CA LEU A 354 7.26 18.42 4.30
C LEU A 354 5.76 18.73 4.35
N VAL A 355 5.17 18.93 5.54
CA VAL A 355 3.76 19.31 5.70
C VAL A 355 3.46 20.65 5.01
N ASP A 356 4.34 21.64 5.19
CA ASP A 356 4.24 22.95 4.53
C ASP A 356 4.27 22.80 3.01
N PHE A 357 5.19 21.98 2.49
CA PHE A 357 5.29 21.67 1.06
C PHE A 357 4.04 20.97 0.51
N LEU A 358 3.47 20.04 1.28
CA LEU A 358 2.22 19.36 0.93
C LEU A 358 1.02 20.31 0.95
N GLY A 359 1.14 21.49 1.57
CA GLY A 359 0.07 22.46 1.71
C GLY A 359 -1.02 22.01 2.68
N VAL A 360 -0.68 21.19 3.67
CA VAL A 360 -1.62 20.66 4.66
C VAL A 360 -1.53 21.49 5.93
N SER A 361 -2.68 21.94 6.44
CA SER A 361 -2.76 22.57 7.76
C SER A 361 -3.07 21.50 8.81
N LEU A 362 -2.19 21.39 9.81
CA LEU A 362 -2.34 20.43 10.92
C LEU A 362 -2.48 21.20 12.23
N GLU A 363 -3.44 20.79 13.05
CA GLU A 363 -3.49 21.21 14.45
C GLU A 363 -2.25 20.67 15.20
N PRO A 364 -1.81 21.32 16.30
CA PRO A 364 -0.61 20.90 17.02
C PRO A 364 -0.59 19.41 17.39
N ALA A 365 -1.73 18.87 17.84
CA ALA A 365 -1.86 17.45 18.18
C ALA A 365 -1.75 16.52 16.96
N GLN A 366 -2.31 16.93 15.81
CA GLN A 366 -2.20 16.18 14.56
C GLN A 366 -0.76 16.16 14.07
N PHE A 367 -0.05 17.29 14.14
CA PHE A 367 1.36 17.36 13.80
C PHE A 367 2.23 16.50 14.73
N ASP A 368 1.96 16.53 16.03
CA ASP A 368 2.64 15.67 17.00
C ASP A 368 2.43 14.18 16.68
N ALA A 369 1.22 13.77 16.31
CA ALA A 369 0.91 12.40 15.89
C ALA A 369 1.67 12.01 14.61
N VAL A 370 1.73 12.89 13.61
CA VAL A 370 2.54 12.66 12.38
C VAL A 370 4.01 12.41 12.74
N VAL A 371 4.59 13.25 13.61
CA VAL A 371 5.98 13.13 14.04
C VAL A 371 6.22 11.86 14.84
N GLU A 372 5.33 11.52 15.78
CA GLU A 372 5.41 10.30 16.59
C GLU A 372 5.37 9.05 15.70
N ARG A 373 4.38 8.96 14.80
CA ARG A 373 4.17 7.80 13.92
C ARG A 373 5.27 7.65 12.87
N ALA A 374 5.99 8.72 12.56
CA ALA A 374 7.18 8.69 11.70
C ALA A 374 8.49 8.50 12.50
N SER A 375 8.44 8.41 13.83
CA SER A 375 9.62 8.24 14.66
C SER A 375 10.23 6.84 14.51
N LEU A 376 11.54 6.75 14.66
CA LEU A 376 12.24 5.46 14.61
C LEU A 376 11.71 4.45 15.66
N PRO A 377 11.44 4.83 16.93
CA PRO A 377 10.82 3.93 17.89
C PRO A 377 9.46 3.38 17.42
N TYR A 378 8.56 4.25 16.96
CA TYR A 378 7.24 3.84 16.49
C TYR A 378 7.35 2.89 15.30
N MET A 379 8.10 3.29 14.27
CA MET A 379 8.20 2.47 13.05
C MET A 379 8.87 1.11 13.32
N LYS A 380 9.82 1.03 14.27
CA LYS A 380 10.41 -0.25 14.71
C LYS A 380 9.39 -1.13 15.44
N ALA A 381 8.59 -0.55 16.33
CA ALA A 381 7.54 -1.29 17.03
C ALA A 381 6.47 -1.83 16.05
N HIS A 382 6.24 -1.13 14.95
CA HIS A 382 5.28 -1.46 13.91
C HIS A 382 5.93 -2.00 12.63
N GLU A 383 7.10 -2.64 12.72
CA GLU A 383 7.93 -2.99 11.55
C GLU A 383 7.22 -3.85 10.49
N LEU A 384 6.22 -4.64 10.90
CA LEU A 384 5.43 -5.49 10.01
C LEU A 384 4.57 -4.69 9.04
N GLN A 385 4.14 -3.47 9.38
CA GLN A 385 3.41 -2.56 8.49
C GLN A 385 4.26 -2.08 7.30
N PHE A 386 5.58 -2.21 7.42
CA PHE A 386 6.58 -1.71 6.47
C PHE A 386 7.39 -2.82 5.82
N ALA A 387 7.06 -4.09 6.11
CA ALA A 387 7.76 -5.25 5.60
C ALA A 387 7.73 -5.28 4.06
N PRO A 388 8.71 -5.91 3.39
CA PRO A 388 8.55 -6.15 1.97
C PRO A 388 7.43 -7.17 1.75
N PRO A 389 6.76 -7.09 0.58
CA PRO A 389 5.87 -8.13 0.11
C PRO A 389 6.55 -9.51 0.15
N ARG A 390 5.79 -10.54 0.52
CA ARG A 390 6.33 -11.90 0.60
C ARG A 390 6.65 -12.42 -0.80
N MET A 391 7.90 -12.82 -1.00
CA MET A 391 8.31 -13.41 -2.27
C MET A 391 7.97 -14.90 -2.32
N PRO A 392 7.68 -15.45 -3.51
CA PRO A 392 7.53 -16.90 -3.66
C PRO A 392 8.82 -17.62 -3.28
N LEU A 393 8.71 -18.81 -2.70
CA LEU A 393 9.85 -19.67 -2.33
C LEU A 393 10.80 -19.06 -1.28
N THR A 394 10.38 -18.05 -0.52
CA THR A 394 11.18 -17.50 0.60
C THR A 394 10.49 -17.76 1.94
N PRO A 395 11.24 -18.23 2.96
CA PRO A 395 10.65 -18.69 4.22
C PRO A 395 10.09 -17.55 5.09
N GLU A 396 10.70 -16.36 5.07
CA GLU A 396 10.36 -15.25 5.99
C GLU A 396 10.02 -13.95 5.25
N ARG A 397 9.25 -13.06 5.92
CA ARG A 397 9.16 -11.66 5.53
C ARG A 397 10.49 -10.96 5.87
N GLY A 398 11.00 -10.14 4.95
CA GLY A 398 12.20 -9.35 5.21
C GLY A 398 11.97 -8.34 6.36
N VAL A 399 13.03 -8.00 7.10
CA VAL A 399 12.97 -6.87 8.04
C VAL A 399 13.35 -5.62 7.26
N MET A 400 12.50 -4.59 7.26
CA MET A 400 12.76 -3.36 6.49
C MET A 400 13.62 -2.36 7.27
N ILE A 401 13.38 -2.24 8.57
CA ILE A 401 14.05 -1.28 9.45
C ILE A 401 15.18 -1.98 10.19
N ARG A 402 16.35 -2.03 9.55
CA ARG A 402 17.51 -2.75 10.12
C ARG A 402 18.09 -2.06 11.35
N ARG A 403 18.28 -0.73 11.29
CA ARG A 403 18.83 0.08 12.40
C ARG A 403 18.28 1.51 12.43
N GLY A 404 18.03 2.13 11.27
CA GLY A 404 17.67 3.55 11.17
C GLY A 404 18.84 4.50 11.45
N GLU A 405 20.07 4.00 11.32
CA GLU A 405 21.31 4.74 11.59
C GLU A 405 21.98 5.17 10.28
N ALA A 406 22.77 6.25 10.32
CA ALA A 406 23.53 6.79 9.19
C ALA A 406 25.02 6.75 9.56
N GLY A 407 25.92 6.65 8.57
CA GLY A 407 27.37 6.69 8.78
C GLY A 407 27.97 5.39 9.34
N LYS A 408 27.45 4.22 8.95
CA LYS A 408 27.93 2.90 9.41
C LYS A 408 28.20 1.90 8.29
N SER A 409 28.39 2.38 7.07
CA SER A 409 28.71 1.55 5.90
C SER A 409 29.95 0.65 6.11
N GLY A 410 30.86 1.03 7.02
CA GLY A 410 32.04 0.28 7.44
C GLY A 410 31.80 -1.11 8.04
N GLU A 411 30.56 -1.47 8.39
CA GLU A 411 30.23 -2.84 8.83
C GLU A 411 30.35 -3.89 7.69
N MET A 412 30.24 -3.43 6.44
CA MET A 412 30.27 -4.25 5.24
C MET A 412 31.36 -3.80 4.28
N LEU A 413 31.58 -2.49 4.16
CA LEU A 413 32.51 -1.90 3.20
C LEU A 413 33.83 -1.56 3.86
N THR A 414 34.93 -2.00 3.25
CA THR A 414 36.26 -1.49 3.57
C THR A 414 36.38 0.00 3.24
N ALA A 415 37.34 0.69 3.86
CA ALA A 415 37.62 2.10 3.53
C ALA A 415 37.94 2.30 2.03
N GLN A 416 38.62 1.34 1.41
CA GLN A 416 38.90 1.39 -0.03
C GLN A 416 37.64 1.27 -0.88
N GLU A 417 36.71 0.37 -0.51
CA GLU A 417 35.42 0.24 -1.22
C GLU A 417 34.54 1.47 -1.03
N GLN A 418 34.52 2.06 0.17
CA GLN A 418 33.81 3.33 0.43
C GLN A 418 34.36 4.45 -0.47
N ALA A 419 35.68 4.63 -0.51
CA ALA A 419 36.33 5.63 -1.35
C ALA A 419 36.05 5.39 -2.85
N ARG A 420 36.04 4.13 -3.29
CA ARG A 420 35.69 3.76 -4.68
C ARG A 420 34.23 4.08 -5.01
N ILE A 421 33.29 3.86 -4.08
CA ILE A 421 31.87 4.25 -4.25
C ILE A 421 31.77 5.78 -4.33
N ASP A 422 32.45 6.52 -3.46
CA ASP A 422 32.44 7.99 -3.47
C ASP A 422 33.02 8.55 -4.77
N GLU A 423 34.13 8.00 -5.25
CA GLU A 423 34.73 8.40 -6.53
C GLU A 423 33.81 8.11 -7.72
N HIS A 424 33.19 6.94 -7.74
CA HIS A 424 32.23 6.57 -8.78
C HIS A 424 31.01 7.50 -8.78
N ALA A 425 30.42 7.76 -7.60
CA ALA A 425 29.30 8.69 -7.46
C ALA A 425 29.64 10.09 -7.97
N ARG A 426 30.80 10.64 -7.59
CA ARG A 426 31.29 11.92 -8.11
C ARG A 426 31.53 11.90 -9.62
N ALA A 427 32.06 10.81 -10.16
CA ALA A 427 32.28 10.67 -11.60
C ALA A 427 30.95 10.66 -12.37
N GLU A 428 29.96 9.91 -11.91
CA GLU A 428 28.63 9.86 -12.53
C GLU A 428 27.89 11.19 -12.42
N LEU A 429 27.91 11.84 -11.25
CA LEU A 429 27.30 13.17 -11.07
C LEU A 429 27.92 14.21 -12.01
N ARG A 430 29.26 14.21 -12.16
CA ARG A 430 29.96 15.07 -13.13
C ARG A 430 29.59 14.73 -14.57
N ARG A 431 29.51 13.44 -14.92
CA ARG A 431 29.08 12.99 -16.25
C ARG A 431 27.67 13.48 -16.60
N LEU A 432 26.79 13.52 -15.61
CA LEU A 432 25.42 14.01 -15.72
C LEU A 432 25.31 15.55 -15.66
N GLY A 433 26.42 16.27 -15.41
CA GLY A 433 26.41 17.72 -15.25
C GLY A 433 25.69 18.21 -13.99
N SER A 434 25.57 17.35 -12.96
CA SER A 434 24.86 17.66 -11.72
C SER A 434 25.67 18.61 -10.83
N ASP A 435 24.98 19.60 -10.24
CA ASP A 435 25.51 20.51 -9.23
C ASP A 435 25.23 20.03 -7.79
N LEU A 436 24.88 18.75 -7.60
CA LEU A 436 24.70 18.16 -6.27
C LEU A 436 26.01 18.26 -5.46
N PRO A 437 26.01 18.95 -4.30
CA PRO A 437 27.23 19.19 -3.52
C PRO A 437 27.62 17.94 -2.73
N TYR A 438 28.10 16.91 -3.44
CA TYR A 438 28.31 15.56 -2.91
C TYR A 438 29.13 15.54 -1.61
N ASP A 439 30.28 16.22 -1.61
CA ASP A 439 31.19 16.20 -0.47
C ASP A 439 30.63 16.95 0.74
N ALA A 440 29.83 18.00 0.53
CA ALA A 440 29.15 18.70 1.62
C ALA A 440 28.05 17.83 2.27
N LEU A 441 27.39 16.98 1.47
CA LEU A 441 26.32 16.11 1.94
C LEU A 441 26.83 14.78 2.51
N PHE A 442 27.92 14.22 1.97
CA PHE A 442 28.35 12.84 2.20
C PHE A 442 29.86 12.65 2.42
N GLY A 443 30.67 13.72 2.44
CA GLY A 443 32.13 13.66 2.53
C GLY A 443 32.70 13.41 3.93
N GLY A 444 31.84 13.07 4.90
CA GLY A 444 32.20 12.80 6.30
C GLY A 444 32.56 11.36 6.60
#